data_AF-A0A519ZAJ6-F1
#
_entry.id   AF-A0A519ZAJ6-F1
#
_cell.length_a   1.000
_cell.length_b   1.000
_cell.length_c   1.000
_cell.angle_alpha   90.00
_cell.angle_beta   90.00
_cell.angle_gamma   90.00
#
_symmetry.space_group_name_H-M   'P 1'
#
loop_
_entity.id
_entity.type
_entity.pdbx_description
1 polymer ?
#
loop_
_entity_poly.entity_id
_entity_poly.type
_entity_poly.pdbx_seq_one_letter_code
_entity_poly.pdbx_strand_id
1 'polypeptide(L)'
;MLDYEKTRHARFEDVRHSYTTRDTILYALGIGMASDPLDRSELRFVYEKDLQVVPVMASVLASPGFWMRERKELGIDAVKLVHGEQAVTLHAPLPVEGTVIGRTRVTRVVDKGEGKGAIIQTEKKLFDAVTDRLLATVEQAVFCRGDGGFSRTGGGDEAGPALAATPETEPDHVVDLPTRADAALLYRLSGDLNPLHADPDVAARAGFPKPILHGLATYG
;
A
#
# COMPACT_ATOMS: atom_id res chain seq x y z
N MET A 1 -16.02 -15.38 10.58
CA MET A 1 -16.58 -15.17 9.24
C MET A 1 -16.70 -13.67 9.06
N LEU A 2 -16.28 -13.16 7.90
CA LEU A 2 -16.34 -11.75 7.56
C LEU A 2 -17.77 -11.22 7.67
N ASP A 3 -17.94 -10.07 8.31
CA ASP A 3 -19.20 -9.35 8.42
C ASP A 3 -19.28 -8.30 7.30
N TYR A 4 -20.10 -8.57 6.28
CA TYR A 4 -20.18 -7.72 5.09
C TYR A 4 -20.65 -6.30 5.43
N GLU A 5 -21.74 -6.15 6.17
CA GLU A 5 -22.33 -4.84 6.48
C GLU A 5 -21.37 -3.97 7.29
N LYS A 6 -20.76 -4.54 8.34
CA LYS A 6 -19.78 -3.80 9.14
C LYS A 6 -18.53 -3.43 8.33
N THR A 7 -18.08 -4.32 7.46
CA THR A 7 -16.89 -4.08 6.63
C THR A 7 -17.18 -3.02 5.57
N ARG A 8 -18.29 -3.15 4.85
CA ARG A 8 -18.69 -2.26 3.76
C ARG A 8 -18.97 -0.83 4.23
N HIS A 9 -19.47 -0.69 5.45
CA HIS A 9 -19.79 0.59 6.09
C HIS A 9 -18.79 1.03 7.16
N ALA A 10 -17.62 0.41 7.20
CA ALA A 10 -16.63 0.71 8.22
C ALA A 10 -16.22 2.19 8.19
N ARG A 11 -16.23 2.84 9.35
CA ARG A 11 -15.86 4.24 9.51
C ARG A 11 -14.37 4.36 9.80
N PHE A 12 -13.74 5.37 9.23
CA PHE A 12 -12.33 5.69 9.46
C PHE A 12 -12.28 7.13 9.92
N GLU A 13 -11.50 7.38 10.98
CA GLU A 13 -11.12 8.74 11.35
C GLU A 13 -10.17 9.29 10.29
N ASP A 14 -10.20 10.61 10.11
CA ASP A 14 -9.22 11.30 9.26
C ASP A 14 -7.82 11.12 9.84
N VAL A 15 -6.89 10.61 9.03
CA VAL A 15 -5.50 10.40 9.46
C VAL A 15 -4.69 11.63 9.12
N ARG A 16 -4.27 12.40 10.13
CA ARG A 16 -3.32 13.50 9.97
C ARG A 16 -1.89 12.96 10.06
N HIS A 17 -1.07 13.20 9.04
CA HIS A 17 0.31 12.73 8.97
C HIS A 17 1.23 13.91 8.58
N SER A 18 2.14 14.29 9.49
CA SER A 18 3.20 15.26 9.23
C SER A 18 4.51 14.55 8.90
N TYR A 19 5.18 14.97 7.84
CA TYR A 19 6.45 14.40 7.38
C TYR A 19 7.40 15.53 6.97
N THR A 20 8.69 15.23 6.99
CA THR A 20 9.79 16.14 6.71
C THR A 20 10.54 15.71 5.44
N THR A 21 11.46 16.55 4.98
CA THR A 21 12.39 16.17 3.90
C THR A 21 13.14 14.87 4.18
N ARG A 22 13.46 14.60 5.46
CA ARG A 22 14.09 13.32 5.89
C ARG A 22 13.22 12.12 5.54
N ASP A 23 11.91 12.19 5.77
CA ASP A 23 10.98 11.09 5.51
C ASP A 23 10.82 10.84 4.01
N THR A 24 10.82 11.92 3.22
CA THR A 24 10.82 11.88 1.75
C THR A 24 12.08 11.19 1.21
N ILE A 25 13.26 11.59 1.71
CA ILE A 25 14.54 10.96 1.34
C ILE A 25 14.58 9.49 1.79
N LEU A 26 14.10 9.20 3.00
CA LEU A 26 14.07 7.84 3.54
C LEU A 26 13.19 6.91 2.70
N TYR A 27 12.04 7.39 2.23
CA TYR A 27 11.20 6.63 1.31
C TYR A 27 11.91 6.33 0.00
N ALA A 28 12.53 7.34 -0.63
CA ALA A 28 13.26 7.18 -1.88
C ALA A 28 14.43 6.17 -1.75
N LEU A 29 15.22 6.27 -0.68
CA LEU A 29 16.26 5.28 -0.38
C LEU A 29 15.69 3.88 -0.10
N GLY A 30 14.54 3.81 0.57
CA GLY A 30 13.85 2.55 0.89
C GLY A 30 13.41 1.74 -0.33
N ILE A 31 13.11 2.41 -1.44
CA ILE A 31 12.79 1.78 -2.73
C ILE A 31 14.01 1.65 -3.66
N GLY A 32 15.20 2.04 -3.20
CA GLY A 32 16.47 1.83 -3.92
C GLY A 32 16.91 2.97 -4.84
N MET A 33 16.27 4.15 -4.78
CA MET A 33 16.71 5.33 -5.53
C MET A 33 18.13 5.76 -5.14
N ALA A 34 18.85 6.31 -6.11
CA ALA A 34 20.24 6.77 -6.00
C ALA A 34 21.21 5.65 -5.61
N SER A 35 21.00 4.45 -6.18
CA SER A 35 21.89 3.31 -5.98
C SER A 35 23.29 3.59 -6.57
N ASP A 36 23.37 4.35 -7.67
CA ASP A 36 24.58 5.02 -8.13
C ASP A 36 24.65 6.44 -7.53
N PRO A 37 25.57 6.72 -6.59
CA PRO A 37 25.69 8.04 -5.97
C PRO A 37 26.21 9.13 -6.92
N LEU A 38 26.63 8.77 -8.15
CA LEU A 38 27.08 9.73 -9.16
C LEU A 38 25.95 10.12 -10.14
N ASP A 39 24.80 9.42 -10.11
CA ASP A 39 23.66 9.76 -10.96
C ASP A 39 22.92 10.98 -10.43
N ARG A 40 23.20 12.13 -11.05
CA ARG A 40 22.56 13.42 -10.73
C ARG A 40 21.05 13.41 -10.98
N SER A 41 20.56 12.55 -11.85
CA SER A 41 19.13 12.43 -12.12
C SER A 41 18.41 11.80 -10.93
N GLU A 42 19.00 10.81 -10.27
CA GLU A 42 18.44 10.17 -9.07
C GLU A 42 18.77 10.91 -7.77
N LEU A 43 19.92 11.60 -7.70
CA LEU A 43 20.30 12.39 -6.51
C LEU A 43 19.23 13.40 -6.08
N ARG A 44 18.41 13.90 -7.01
CA ARG A 44 17.29 14.81 -6.70
C ARG A 44 16.21 14.19 -5.82
N PHE A 45 16.18 12.87 -5.61
CA PHE A 45 15.23 12.20 -4.72
C PHE A 45 15.80 11.96 -3.31
N VAL A 46 17.13 12.13 -3.14
CA VAL A 46 17.83 11.80 -1.88
C VAL A 46 18.70 12.95 -1.34
N TYR A 47 18.78 14.07 -2.06
CA TYR A 47 19.55 15.25 -1.67
C TYR A 47 18.68 16.51 -1.64
N GLU A 48 18.73 17.24 -0.53
CA GLU A 48 17.78 18.30 -0.18
C GLU A 48 17.78 19.53 -1.09
N LYS A 49 18.85 19.77 -1.86
CA LYS A 49 19.04 21.00 -2.64
C LYS A 49 17.93 21.23 -3.68
N ASP A 50 17.55 20.20 -4.41
CA ASP A 50 16.56 20.23 -5.51
C ASP A 50 15.57 19.06 -5.34
N LEU A 51 15.19 18.78 -4.09
CA LEU A 51 14.48 17.56 -3.70
C LEU A 51 13.15 17.39 -4.45
N GLN A 52 12.92 16.17 -4.93
CA GLN A 52 11.68 15.73 -5.54
C GLN A 52 11.10 14.55 -4.76
N VAL A 53 9.78 14.44 -4.79
CA VAL A 53 9.04 13.32 -4.18
C VAL A 53 8.78 12.26 -5.23
N VAL A 54 9.09 11.02 -4.92
CA VAL A 54 8.67 9.87 -5.75
C VAL A 54 7.14 9.77 -5.68
N PRO A 55 6.41 9.86 -6.81
CA PRO A 55 4.93 9.92 -6.85
C PRO A 55 4.21 8.90 -5.96
N VAL A 56 4.71 7.66 -5.95
CA VAL A 56 4.09 6.54 -5.24
C VAL A 56 4.26 6.59 -3.72
N MET A 57 5.02 7.56 -3.17
CA MET A 57 5.05 7.85 -1.73
C MET A 57 3.64 8.14 -1.18
N ALA A 58 2.72 8.61 -2.02
CA ALA A 58 1.31 8.75 -1.67
C ALA A 58 0.68 7.46 -1.09
N SER A 59 1.18 6.28 -1.48
CA SER A 59 0.70 4.98 -0.98
C SER A 59 0.87 4.84 0.54
N VAL A 60 1.99 5.31 1.10
CA VAL A 60 2.33 5.15 2.52
C VAL A 60 1.88 6.33 3.40
N LEU A 61 1.72 7.51 2.83
CA LEU A 61 1.30 8.72 3.57
C LEU A 61 -0.13 8.60 4.12
N ALA A 62 -0.35 9.09 5.35
CA ALA A 62 -1.64 9.07 6.04
C ALA A 62 -2.42 7.74 5.93
N SER A 63 -1.72 6.61 6.05
CA SER A 63 -2.33 5.28 6.07
C SER A 63 -3.26 5.11 7.29
N PRO A 64 -4.42 4.44 7.16
CA PRO A 64 -5.28 4.08 8.30
C PRO A 64 -4.69 2.98 9.20
N GLY A 65 -3.42 2.61 9.01
CA GLY A 65 -2.76 1.55 9.75
C GLY A 65 -3.33 0.17 9.41
N PHE A 66 -3.05 -0.82 10.28
CA PHE A 66 -3.50 -2.20 10.06
C PHE A 66 -4.91 -2.44 10.62
N TRP A 67 -5.87 -1.63 10.17
CA TRP A 67 -7.25 -1.59 10.67
C TRP A 67 -7.97 -2.95 10.61
N MET A 68 -7.72 -3.78 9.59
CA MET A 68 -8.33 -5.12 9.48
C MET A 68 -7.87 -6.07 10.59
N ARG A 69 -6.65 -5.89 11.10
CA ARG A 69 -6.13 -6.67 12.23
C ARG A 69 -6.72 -6.19 13.55
N GLU A 70 -6.91 -4.88 13.68
CA GLU A 70 -7.34 -4.22 14.91
C GLU A 70 -8.85 -4.32 15.15
N ARG A 71 -9.65 -4.34 14.08
CA ARG A 71 -11.12 -4.43 14.14
C ARG A 71 -11.62 -5.87 14.07
N LYS A 72 -11.53 -6.58 15.21
CA LYS A 72 -11.93 -7.98 15.35
C LYS A 72 -13.42 -8.23 15.08
N GLU A 73 -14.26 -7.22 15.30
CA GLU A 73 -15.70 -7.26 15.06
C GLU A 73 -16.09 -7.45 13.60
N LEU A 74 -15.14 -7.25 12.66
CA LEU A 74 -15.32 -7.50 11.23
C LEU A 74 -15.19 -8.98 10.85
N GLY A 75 -14.64 -9.81 11.74
CA GLY A 75 -14.51 -11.25 11.52
C GLY A 75 -13.50 -11.66 10.44
N ILE A 76 -12.58 -10.76 10.06
CA ILE A 76 -11.52 -10.96 9.07
C ILE A 76 -10.33 -11.74 9.68
N ASP A 77 -9.87 -12.77 8.98
CA ASP A 77 -8.64 -13.49 9.33
C ASP A 77 -7.39 -12.72 8.90
N ALA A 78 -6.87 -11.89 9.82
CA ALA A 78 -5.71 -11.04 9.58
C ALA A 78 -4.42 -11.78 9.20
N VAL A 79 -4.30 -13.08 9.51
CA VAL A 79 -3.12 -13.90 9.15
C VAL A 79 -3.18 -14.32 7.68
N LYS A 80 -4.36 -14.30 7.06
CA LYS A 80 -4.60 -14.73 5.68
C LYS A 80 -4.79 -13.57 4.70
N LEU A 81 -4.39 -12.36 5.09
CA LEU A 81 -4.42 -11.17 4.24
C LEU A 81 -3.21 -11.11 3.32
N VAL A 82 -3.46 -10.72 2.07
CA VAL A 82 -2.42 -10.41 1.09
C VAL A 82 -2.80 -9.08 0.44
N HIS A 83 -1.85 -8.14 0.39
CA HIS A 83 -2.00 -6.95 -0.43
C HIS A 83 -1.96 -7.39 -1.90
N GLY A 84 -3.10 -7.33 -2.59
CA GLY A 84 -3.25 -7.86 -3.94
C GLY A 84 -2.97 -6.83 -5.02
N GLU A 85 -3.58 -5.65 -4.92
CA GLU A 85 -3.50 -4.61 -5.96
C GLU A 85 -3.31 -3.24 -5.31
N GLN A 86 -2.60 -2.36 -6.00
CA GLN A 86 -2.34 -0.98 -5.60
C GLN A 86 -2.44 -0.07 -6.83
N ALA A 87 -3.07 1.09 -6.67
CA ALA A 87 -3.05 2.16 -7.64
C ALA A 87 -2.88 3.53 -6.97
N VAL A 88 -2.21 4.45 -7.65
CA VAL A 88 -2.05 5.85 -7.25
C VAL A 88 -2.40 6.74 -8.44
N THR A 89 -3.39 7.62 -8.27
CA THR A 89 -3.68 8.73 -9.17
C THR A 89 -3.22 10.02 -8.51
N LEU A 90 -2.28 10.74 -9.13
CA LEU A 90 -1.87 12.07 -8.69
C LEU A 90 -2.77 13.15 -9.30
N HIS A 91 -3.30 14.02 -8.45
CA HIS A 91 -4.07 15.22 -8.83
C HIS A 91 -3.24 16.51 -8.71
N ALA A 92 -2.16 16.45 -7.93
CA ALA A 92 -1.16 17.50 -7.78
C ALA A 92 0.18 16.90 -7.33
N PRO A 93 1.31 17.60 -7.52
CA PRO A 93 2.58 17.20 -6.94
C PRO A 93 2.48 17.10 -5.40
N LEU A 94 3.11 16.07 -4.83
CA LEU A 94 3.30 15.97 -3.38
C LEU A 94 4.34 17.01 -2.94
N PRO A 95 4.12 17.73 -1.82
CA PRO A 95 5.16 18.59 -1.26
C PRO A 95 6.29 17.74 -0.67
N VAL A 96 7.52 18.25 -0.64
CA VAL A 96 8.69 17.51 -0.12
C VAL A 96 8.68 17.34 1.39
N GLU A 97 7.85 18.11 2.07
CA GLU A 97 7.54 18.05 3.49
C GLU A 97 6.19 18.73 3.73
N GLY A 98 5.58 18.47 4.89
CA GLY A 98 4.35 19.14 5.28
C GLY A 98 3.43 18.23 6.06
N THR A 99 2.15 18.57 6.05
CA THR A 99 1.12 17.75 6.69
C THR A 99 0.02 17.43 5.71
N VAL A 100 -0.37 16.17 5.67
CA VAL A 100 -1.44 15.66 4.81
C VAL A 100 -2.53 14.99 5.65
N ILE A 101 -3.74 14.95 5.10
CA ILE A 101 -4.89 14.28 5.71
C ILE A 101 -5.36 13.17 4.77
N GLY A 102 -5.35 11.94 5.28
CA GLY A 102 -5.86 10.76 4.59
C GLY A 102 -7.29 10.47 5.00
N ARG A 103 -8.20 10.44 4.03
CA ARG A 103 -9.61 10.06 4.22
C ARG A 103 -9.86 8.72 3.55
N THR A 104 -10.07 7.67 4.34
CA THR A 104 -10.21 6.30 3.85
C THR A 104 -11.67 5.84 3.87
N ARG A 105 -12.09 5.08 2.87
CA ARG A 105 -13.34 4.31 2.90
C ARG A 105 -13.18 2.95 2.23
N VAL A 106 -14.00 1.98 2.65
CA VAL A 106 -14.20 0.73 1.90
C VAL A 106 -15.11 1.03 0.70
N THR A 107 -14.64 0.69 -0.49
CA THR A 107 -15.38 0.91 -1.74
C THR A 107 -16.12 -0.35 -2.19
N ARG A 108 -15.53 -1.53 -1.99
CA ARG A 108 -16.13 -2.82 -2.30
C ARG A 108 -15.71 -3.94 -1.34
N VAL A 109 -16.60 -4.91 -1.14
CA VAL A 109 -16.35 -6.17 -0.44
C VAL A 109 -16.92 -7.30 -1.29
N VAL A 110 -16.07 -8.00 -2.00
CA VAL A 110 -16.44 -9.00 -3.02
C VAL A 110 -16.20 -10.40 -2.46
N ASP A 111 -17.22 -11.25 -2.51
CA ASP A 111 -17.10 -12.66 -2.15
C ASP A 111 -16.61 -13.48 -3.34
N LYS A 112 -15.55 -14.29 -3.17
CA LYS A 112 -15.11 -15.26 -4.20
C LYS A 112 -15.67 -16.66 -3.98
N GLY A 113 -16.42 -16.88 -2.90
CA GLY A 113 -17.01 -18.14 -2.49
C GLY A 113 -16.24 -18.80 -1.34
N GLU A 114 -16.91 -19.76 -0.68
CA GLU A 114 -16.34 -20.53 0.43
C GLU A 114 -15.04 -21.22 0.01
N GLY A 115 -14.00 -21.09 0.83
CA GLY A 115 -12.66 -21.61 0.56
C GLY A 115 -11.87 -20.86 -0.54
N LYS A 116 -12.48 -19.88 -1.23
CA LYS A 116 -11.84 -19.08 -2.29
C LYS A 116 -11.47 -17.66 -1.83
N GLY A 117 -11.93 -17.24 -0.66
CA GLY A 117 -11.61 -15.96 -0.04
C GLY A 117 -12.54 -14.81 -0.47
N ALA A 118 -12.14 -13.59 -0.08
CA ALA A 118 -12.85 -12.35 -0.38
C ALA A 118 -11.86 -11.26 -0.81
N ILE A 119 -12.34 -10.24 -1.53
CA ILE A 119 -11.55 -9.05 -1.88
C ILE A 119 -12.18 -7.84 -1.20
N ILE A 120 -11.39 -7.10 -0.43
CA ILE A 120 -11.80 -5.80 0.12
C ILE A 120 -11.03 -4.72 -0.63
N GLN A 121 -11.77 -3.82 -1.27
CA GLN A 121 -11.22 -2.64 -1.91
C GLN A 121 -11.41 -1.42 -1.02
N THR A 122 -10.38 -0.59 -0.92
CA THR A 122 -10.44 0.69 -0.21
C THR A 122 -9.88 1.81 -1.06
N GLU A 123 -10.45 3.00 -0.88
CA GLU A 123 -9.95 4.24 -1.44
C GLU A 123 -9.51 5.16 -0.31
N LYS A 124 -8.31 5.72 -0.43
CA LYS A 124 -7.80 6.81 0.39
C LYS A 124 -7.61 8.05 -0.47
N LYS A 125 -8.29 9.14 -0.12
CA LYS A 125 -8.00 10.47 -0.67
C LYS A 125 -7.02 11.19 0.23
N LEU A 126 -5.96 11.75 -0.37
CA LEU A 126 -4.91 12.48 0.33
C LEU A 126 -5.03 13.97 0.05
N PHE A 127 -5.22 14.76 1.10
CA PHE A 127 -5.36 16.21 1.03
C PHE A 127 -4.18 16.92 1.68
N ASP A 128 -3.78 18.05 1.12
CA ASP A 128 -2.88 18.98 1.80
C ASP A 128 -3.62 19.62 3.00
N ALA A 129 -3.01 19.58 4.19
CA ALA A 129 -3.69 19.99 5.41
C ALA A 129 -3.85 21.51 5.57
N VAL A 130 -3.17 22.32 4.76
CA VAL A 130 -3.23 23.79 4.82
C VAL A 130 -4.20 24.34 3.77
N THR A 131 -4.14 23.78 2.56
CA THR A 131 -4.88 24.27 1.39
C THR A 131 -6.16 23.48 1.10
N ASP A 132 -6.36 22.33 1.76
CA ASP A 132 -7.43 21.35 1.48
C ASP A 132 -7.42 20.84 0.02
N ARG A 133 -6.31 21.03 -0.70
CA ARG A 133 -6.15 20.57 -2.07
C ARG A 133 -6.03 19.05 -2.09
N LEU A 134 -6.79 18.38 -2.96
CA LEU A 134 -6.62 16.97 -3.25
C LEU A 134 -5.28 16.75 -3.97
N LEU A 135 -4.40 15.97 -3.36
CA LEU A 135 -3.08 15.63 -3.89
C LEU A 135 -3.09 14.30 -4.63
N ALA A 136 -3.71 13.27 -4.03
CA ALA A 136 -3.71 11.92 -4.59
C ALA A 136 -4.99 11.14 -4.23
N THR A 137 -5.36 10.20 -5.10
CA THR A 137 -6.29 9.11 -4.79
C THR A 137 -5.52 7.80 -4.84
N VAL A 138 -5.62 7.03 -3.77
CA VAL A 138 -4.90 5.79 -3.57
C VAL A 138 -5.92 4.68 -3.41
N GLU A 139 -5.87 3.70 -4.29
CA GLU A 139 -6.76 2.54 -4.25
C GLU A 139 -5.93 1.29 -3.94
N GLN A 140 -6.48 0.42 -3.10
CA GLN A 140 -5.87 -0.87 -2.80
C GLN A 140 -6.93 -1.96 -2.77
N ALA A 141 -6.54 -3.16 -3.18
CA ALA A 141 -7.32 -4.38 -3.01
C ALA A 141 -6.56 -5.35 -2.12
N VAL A 142 -7.18 -5.77 -1.03
CA VAL A 142 -6.64 -6.79 -0.13
C VAL A 142 -7.39 -8.09 -0.38
N PHE A 143 -6.64 -9.16 -0.64
CA PHE A 143 -7.18 -10.51 -0.78
C PHE A 143 -7.20 -11.20 0.58
N CYS A 144 -8.41 -11.42 1.08
CA CYS A 144 -8.74 -12.06 2.34
C CYS A 144 -8.96 -13.56 2.09
N ARG A 145 -7.87 -14.34 2.03
CA ARG A 145 -7.90 -15.74 1.56
C ARG A 145 -8.78 -16.65 2.42
N GLY A 146 -8.93 -16.32 3.71
CA GLY A 146 -9.72 -17.10 4.66
C GLY A 146 -11.21 -16.74 4.71
N ASP A 147 -11.64 -15.69 4.01
CA ASP A 147 -12.83 -14.93 4.37
C ASP A 147 -13.95 -14.99 3.33
N GLY A 148 -13.98 -16.04 2.49
CA GLY A 148 -15.02 -16.24 1.48
C GLY A 148 -16.27 -16.96 2.01
N GLY A 149 -17.37 -16.88 1.26
CA GLY A 149 -18.65 -17.55 1.54
C GLY A 149 -19.65 -16.73 2.37
N PHE A 150 -19.31 -15.48 2.73
CA PHE A 150 -20.19 -14.62 3.53
C PHE A 150 -21.48 -14.22 2.78
N SER A 151 -21.45 -14.15 1.44
CA SER A 151 -22.62 -13.81 0.62
C SER A 151 -23.76 -14.83 0.74
N ARG A 152 -23.47 -16.05 1.21
CA ARG A 152 -24.49 -17.07 1.54
C ARG A 152 -25.46 -16.60 2.63
N THR A 153 -25.02 -15.68 3.48
CA THR A 153 -25.84 -15.04 4.53
C THR A 153 -26.40 -13.68 4.11
N GLY A 154 -26.22 -13.29 2.85
CA GLY A 154 -26.58 -11.98 2.30
C GLY A 154 -25.38 -11.03 2.17
N GLY A 155 -25.49 -10.07 1.25
CA GLY A 155 -24.45 -9.09 0.96
C GLY A 155 -23.43 -9.52 -0.09
N GLY A 156 -22.39 -8.71 -0.26
CA GLY A 156 -21.38 -8.83 -1.30
C GLY A 156 -21.60 -7.84 -2.44
N ASP A 157 -20.55 -7.08 -2.76
CA ASP A 157 -20.53 -6.22 -3.95
C ASP A 157 -20.14 -7.03 -5.19
N GLU A 158 -20.54 -6.54 -6.36
CA GLU A 158 -20.01 -7.03 -7.64
C GLU A 158 -18.53 -6.68 -7.78
N ALA A 159 -17.79 -7.57 -8.45
CA ALA A 159 -16.39 -7.34 -8.77
C ALA A 159 -16.19 -6.05 -9.59
N GLY A 160 -15.04 -5.41 -9.37
CA GLY A 160 -14.58 -4.28 -10.20
C GLY A 160 -14.39 -4.69 -11.66
N PRO A 161 -14.34 -3.72 -12.59
CA PRO A 161 -13.88 -4.01 -13.94
C PRO A 161 -12.48 -4.63 -13.87
N ALA A 162 -12.24 -5.63 -14.73
CA ALA A 162 -10.91 -6.20 -14.86
C ALA A 162 -9.92 -5.14 -15.38
N LEU A 163 -8.68 -5.19 -14.88
CA LEU A 163 -7.60 -4.42 -15.46
C LEU A 163 -7.30 -4.93 -16.88
N ALA A 164 -6.75 -4.04 -17.71
CA ALA A 164 -6.26 -4.43 -19.02
C ALA A 164 -5.19 -5.52 -18.86
N ALA A 165 -5.30 -6.59 -19.65
CA ALA A 165 -4.29 -7.64 -19.67
C ALA A 165 -2.96 -7.07 -20.19
N THR A 166 -1.85 -7.60 -19.67
CA THR A 166 -0.53 -7.33 -20.23
C THR A 166 -0.50 -7.83 -21.69
N PRO A 167 0.04 -7.04 -22.64
CA PRO A 167 0.21 -7.49 -24.02
C PRO A 167 1.03 -8.78 -24.10
N GLU A 168 0.70 -9.66 -25.05
CA GLU A 168 1.46 -10.90 -25.31
C GLU A 168 2.71 -10.67 -26.20
N THR A 169 3.00 -9.41 -26.55
CA THR A 169 4.18 -9.03 -27.35
C THR A 169 5.42 -8.86 -26.49
N GLU A 170 6.60 -8.84 -27.12
CA GLU A 170 7.85 -8.47 -26.44
C GLU A 170 7.75 -7.06 -25.83
N PRO A 171 8.38 -6.81 -24.66
CA PRO A 171 8.39 -5.49 -24.05
C PRO A 171 9.23 -4.50 -24.89
N ASP A 172 8.74 -3.28 -25.04
CA ASP A 172 9.50 -2.21 -25.73
C ASP A 172 10.80 -1.85 -24.97
N HIS A 173 10.75 -1.90 -23.63
CA HIS A 173 11.87 -1.61 -22.75
C HIS A 173 11.84 -2.52 -21.51
N VAL A 174 13.02 -2.93 -21.06
CA VAL A 174 13.24 -3.64 -19.80
C VAL A 174 14.28 -2.86 -19.01
N VAL A 175 13.97 -2.58 -17.74
CA VAL A 175 14.86 -1.89 -16.82
C VAL A 175 15.07 -2.79 -15.61
N ASP A 176 16.30 -3.24 -15.43
CA ASP A 176 16.69 -4.07 -14.28
C ASP A 176 17.14 -3.17 -13.14
N LEU A 177 16.42 -3.24 -12.01
CA LEU A 177 16.75 -2.51 -10.79
C LEU A 177 17.21 -3.50 -9.71
N PRO A 178 18.48 -3.43 -9.25
CA PRO A 178 18.97 -4.33 -8.22
C PRO A 178 18.34 -4.01 -6.86
N THR A 179 18.00 -5.05 -6.10
CA THR A 179 17.50 -4.90 -4.73
C THR A 179 18.59 -5.17 -3.71
N ARG A 180 18.67 -4.32 -2.69
CA ARG A 180 19.60 -4.54 -1.57
C ARG A 180 19.11 -5.68 -0.69
N ALA A 181 20.04 -6.43 -0.09
CA ALA A 181 19.69 -7.51 0.84
C ALA A 181 18.95 -7.00 2.10
N ASP A 182 19.17 -5.74 2.48
CA ASP A 182 18.57 -5.06 3.62
C ASP A 182 17.37 -4.16 3.25
N ALA A 183 16.91 -4.16 1.99
CA ALA A 183 15.89 -3.23 1.49
C ALA A 183 14.60 -3.24 2.33
N ALA A 184 14.13 -4.41 2.76
CA ALA A 184 12.94 -4.54 3.60
C ALA A 184 13.10 -3.89 4.98
N LEU A 185 14.31 -3.90 5.55
CA LEU A 185 14.62 -3.28 6.84
C LEU A 185 14.67 -1.76 6.75
N LEU A 186 15.02 -1.23 5.58
CA LEU A 186 14.99 0.21 5.31
C LEU A 186 13.57 0.68 4.99
N TYR A 187 12.91 0.05 4.02
CA TYR A 187 11.56 0.44 3.55
C TYR A 187 10.51 0.42 4.65
N ARG A 188 10.56 -0.54 5.59
CA ARG A 188 9.61 -0.59 6.71
C ARG A 188 9.57 0.69 7.55
N LEU A 189 10.66 1.47 7.55
CA LEU A 189 10.72 2.75 8.26
C LEU A 189 9.83 3.83 7.63
N SER A 190 9.30 3.60 6.42
CA SER A 190 8.30 4.44 5.76
C SER A 190 6.85 4.13 6.17
N GLY A 191 6.62 3.19 7.09
CA GLY A 191 5.35 3.04 7.81
C GLY A 191 4.84 1.61 7.99
N ASP A 192 5.29 0.64 7.19
CA ASP A 192 4.87 -0.75 7.33
C ASP A 192 5.86 -1.58 8.15
N LEU A 193 5.58 -1.64 9.46
CA LEU A 193 6.39 -2.36 10.43
C LEU A 193 6.03 -3.85 10.56
N ASN A 194 5.24 -4.42 9.64
CA ASN A 194 4.85 -5.83 9.70
C ASN A 194 6.08 -6.76 9.82
N PRO A 195 6.15 -7.61 10.85
CA PRO A 195 7.32 -8.45 11.09
C PRO A 195 7.56 -9.51 10.02
N LEU A 196 6.60 -9.78 9.12
CA LEU A 196 6.81 -10.62 7.94
C LEU A 196 8.03 -10.19 7.10
N HIS A 197 8.36 -8.89 7.15
CA HIS A 197 9.44 -8.27 6.37
C HIS A 197 10.74 -8.11 7.15
N ALA A 198 10.82 -8.57 8.40
CA ALA A 198 12.01 -8.38 9.25
C ALA A 198 12.37 -9.59 10.13
N ASP A 199 11.38 -10.37 10.56
CA ASP A 199 11.53 -11.48 11.50
C ASP A 199 11.53 -12.83 10.74
N PRO A 200 12.66 -13.56 10.74
CA PRO A 200 12.75 -14.87 10.07
C PRO A 200 11.76 -15.91 10.59
N ASP A 201 11.45 -15.92 11.89
CA ASP A 201 10.54 -16.89 12.47
C ASP A 201 9.09 -16.60 12.05
N VAL A 202 8.72 -15.32 11.92
CA VAL A 202 7.42 -14.91 11.37
C VAL A 202 7.32 -15.31 9.90
N ALA A 203 8.36 -15.06 9.10
CA ALA A 203 8.37 -15.42 7.69
C ALA A 203 8.26 -16.94 7.49
N ALA A 204 9.01 -17.73 8.28
CA ALA A 204 8.96 -19.19 8.26
C ALA A 204 7.56 -19.72 8.61
N ARG A 205 6.92 -19.18 9.67
CA ARG A 205 5.53 -19.52 10.01
C ARG A 205 4.53 -19.13 8.93
N ALA A 206 4.82 -18.08 8.15
CA ALA A 206 4.02 -17.67 7.00
C ALA A 206 4.32 -18.48 5.72
N GLY A 207 5.26 -19.43 5.77
CA GLY A 207 5.61 -20.32 4.66
C GLY A 207 6.70 -19.78 3.73
N PHE A 208 7.40 -18.70 4.10
CA PHE A 208 8.51 -18.16 3.34
C PHE A 208 9.86 -18.62 3.92
N PRO A 209 10.87 -18.88 3.07
CA PRO A 209 12.19 -19.32 3.54
C PRO A 209 12.98 -18.22 4.27
N LYS A 210 12.60 -16.95 4.09
CA LYS A 210 13.17 -15.76 4.71
C LYS A 210 12.15 -14.60 4.63
N PRO A 211 12.36 -13.49 5.38
CA PRO A 211 11.53 -12.31 5.21
C PRO A 211 11.47 -11.85 3.75
N ILE A 212 10.28 -11.47 3.30
CA ILE A 212 10.04 -10.98 1.93
C ILE A 212 10.09 -9.45 1.90
N LEU A 213 10.48 -8.87 0.77
CA LEU A 213 10.33 -7.43 0.54
C LEU A 213 8.84 -7.06 0.50
N HIS A 214 8.48 -5.86 0.96
CA HIS A 214 7.13 -5.33 0.86
C HIS A 214 6.73 -5.21 -0.61
N GLY A 215 5.50 -5.60 -0.96
CA GLY A 215 4.99 -5.41 -2.32
C GLY A 215 5.01 -3.94 -2.76
N LEU A 216 4.72 -3.02 -1.84
CA LEU A 216 4.79 -1.58 -2.10
C LEU A 216 6.22 -1.04 -2.29
N ALA A 217 7.24 -1.75 -1.79
CA ALA A 217 8.63 -1.41 -2.08
C ALA A 217 9.06 -1.89 -3.48
N THR A 218 8.41 -2.91 -4.02
CA THR A 218 8.58 -3.33 -5.43
C THR A 218 7.78 -2.47 -6.39
N TYR A 219 6.66 -1.90 -5.91
CA TYR A 219 5.80 -1.00 -6.68
C TYR A 219 6.41 0.39 -6.88
N GLY A 220 7.22 0.86 -5.91
CA GLY A 220 7.98 2.09 -6.04
C GLY A 220 9.33 1.86 -6.70
#